data_AF-A0A661XWD5-F1
#
_entry.id   AF-A0A661XWD5-F1
#
_cell.length_a   1.000
_cell.length_b   1.000
_cell.length_c   1.000
_cell.angle_alpha   90.00
_cell.angle_beta   90.00
_cell.angle_gamma   90.00
#
_symmetry.space_group_name_H-M   'P 1'
#
loop_
_entity.id
_entity.type
_entity.pdbx_description
1 polymer ?
#
loop_
_entity_poly.entity_id
_entity_poly.type
_entity_poly.pdbx_seq_one_letter_code
_entity_poly.pdbx_strand_id
1 'polypeptide(L)'
;MNTATIEALWRFPIKSFQGEKLDQVEFDNHGILGDRAYALIDKETGKVVSAKSVKLFPDLLMCSAFYLKEPSWSEEIPSVQITLANGTSVNSDSKDIDQILSDFFGRDVTLATVAPENFTIDQYHPDLANLDPAGNRNISIEQKLGSALFKDMGVDSPLPPGSFMDVFPVSLMTTSTLEYMHELRPETNFDIRRFRMNVVVKTTDSGFVENEWVGKT
;
A
#
# COMPACT_ATOMS: atom_id res chain seq x y z
N MET A 1 7.16 -27.06 18.44
CA MET A 1 6.49 -26.48 17.25
C MET A 1 6.17 -25.05 17.63
N ASN A 2 6.73 -24.08 16.93
CA ASN A 2 6.43 -22.69 17.18
C ASN A 2 5.04 -22.46 16.60
N THR A 3 4.05 -22.27 17.45
CA THR A 3 2.67 -22.06 17.02
C THR A 3 2.57 -20.64 16.49
N ALA A 4 2.15 -20.51 15.23
CA ALA A 4 1.82 -19.25 14.59
C ALA A 4 0.32 -19.21 14.28
N THR A 5 -0.33 -18.09 14.56
CA THR A 5 -1.75 -17.90 14.27
C THR A 5 -1.97 -16.59 13.52
N ILE A 6 -2.90 -16.57 12.59
CA ILE A 6 -3.29 -15.32 11.92
C ILE A 6 -4.03 -14.45 12.93
N GLU A 7 -3.48 -13.28 13.23
CA GLU A 7 -4.06 -12.30 14.15
C GLU A 7 -5.00 -11.32 13.41
N ALA A 8 -4.62 -10.95 12.18
CA ALA A 8 -5.44 -10.10 11.33
C ALA A 8 -5.16 -10.33 9.85
N LEU A 9 -6.21 -10.18 9.04
CA LEU A 9 -6.15 -10.06 7.60
C LEU A 9 -6.63 -8.67 7.19
N TRP A 10 -5.92 -8.05 6.27
CA TRP A 10 -6.23 -6.73 5.73
C TRP A 10 -6.18 -6.72 4.21
N ARG A 11 -7.16 -6.04 3.63
CA ARG A 11 -7.19 -5.66 2.22
C ARG A 11 -7.18 -4.14 2.12
N PHE A 12 -6.44 -3.60 1.16
CA PHE A 12 -6.28 -2.18 0.93
C PHE A 12 -6.74 -1.83 -0.49
N PRO A 13 -8.04 -1.57 -0.70
CA PRO A 13 -8.59 -1.44 -2.05
C PRO A 13 -7.93 -0.34 -2.89
N ILE A 14 -7.59 0.79 -2.25
CA ILE A 14 -6.88 1.90 -2.88
C ILE A 14 -5.45 1.99 -2.34
N LYS A 15 -4.47 2.11 -3.25
CA LYS A 15 -3.07 2.34 -2.92
C LYS A 15 -2.92 3.52 -1.95
N SER A 16 -2.14 3.30 -0.89
CA SER A 16 -1.88 4.28 0.19
C SER A 16 -3.06 4.61 1.13
N PHE A 17 -4.31 4.31 0.80
CA PHE A 17 -5.45 4.55 1.71
C PHE A 17 -5.59 3.43 2.72
N GLN A 18 -6.00 3.73 3.96
CA GLN A 18 -6.37 2.71 4.95
C GLN A 18 -7.31 1.66 4.35
N GLY A 19 -7.12 0.43 4.82
CA GLY A 19 -7.84 -0.73 4.33
C GLY A 19 -8.97 -1.17 5.26
N GLU A 20 -9.50 -2.34 4.93
CA GLU A 20 -10.53 -3.05 5.69
C GLU A 20 -9.93 -4.28 6.35
N LYS A 21 -10.33 -4.54 7.60
CA LYS A 21 -10.00 -5.78 8.31
C LYS A 21 -11.01 -6.84 7.92
N LEU A 22 -10.54 -8.02 7.53
CA LEU A 22 -11.36 -9.12 7.05
C LEU A 22 -11.15 -10.37 7.90
N ASP A 23 -12.15 -11.24 7.93
CA ASP A 23 -12.07 -12.56 8.57
C ASP A 23 -11.46 -13.61 7.63
N GLN A 24 -11.57 -13.39 6.31
CA GLN A 24 -11.05 -14.26 5.27
C GLN A 24 -10.62 -13.42 4.07
N VAL A 25 -9.60 -13.90 3.35
CA VAL A 25 -9.19 -13.35 2.06
C VAL A 25 -9.01 -14.47 1.05
N GLU A 26 -9.29 -14.19 -0.22
CA GLU A 26 -8.88 -15.01 -1.35
C GLU A 26 -7.62 -14.41 -1.97
N PHE A 27 -6.68 -15.26 -2.38
CA PHE A 27 -5.46 -14.82 -3.04
C PHE A 27 -4.96 -15.87 -4.03
N ASP A 28 -4.23 -15.42 -5.04
CA ASP A 28 -3.51 -16.25 -5.98
C ASP A 28 -2.03 -15.82 -6.06
N ASN A 29 -1.34 -16.20 -7.13
CA ASN A 29 0.07 -15.83 -7.34
C ASN A 29 0.27 -14.32 -7.58
N HIS A 30 -0.81 -13.55 -7.77
CA HIS A 30 -0.81 -12.11 -8.04
C HIS A 30 -1.25 -11.27 -6.83
N GLY A 31 -1.66 -11.92 -5.74
CA GLY A 31 -1.94 -11.29 -4.46
C GLY A 31 -3.37 -11.52 -3.99
N ILE A 32 -3.77 -10.72 -3.00
CA ILE A 32 -5.13 -10.77 -2.46
C ILE A 32 -6.11 -10.15 -3.46
N LEU A 33 -7.23 -10.84 -3.69
CA LEU A 33 -8.28 -10.36 -4.57
C LEU A 33 -8.82 -8.99 -4.10
N GLY A 34 -8.80 -8.01 -5.02
CA GLY A 34 -9.24 -6.65 -4.77
C GLY A 34 -8.24 -5.79 -4.00
N ASP A 35 -7.06 -6.31 -3.65
CA ASP A 35 -6.04 -5.56 -2.95
C ASP A 35 -5.27 -4.64 -3.91
N ARG A 36 -5.14 -3.36 -3.55
CA ARG A 36 -4.57 -2.29 -4.40
C ARG A 36 -5.13 -2.30 -5.84
N ALA A 37 -6.41 -2.64 -6.01
CA ALA A 37 -7.06 -2.63 -7.32
C ALA A 37 -7.22 -1.22 -7.89
N TYR A 38 -7.13 -0.21 -7.03
CA TYR A 38 -7.19 1.20 -7.40
C TYR A 38 -5.95 1.96 -6.93
N ALA A 39 -5.64 3.05 -7.62
CA ALA A 39 -4.73 4.09 -7.13
C ALA A 39 -5.13 5.46 -7.70
N LEU A 40 -4.63 6.52 -7.07
CA LEU A 40 -4.74 7.85 -7.66
C LEU A 40 -3.55 8.10 -8.60
N ILE A 41 -3.81 8.79 -9.71
CA ILE A 41 -2.78 9.27 -10.65
C ILE A 41 -2.86 10.79 -10.67
N ASP A 42 -1.73 11.46 -10.47
CA ASP A 42 -1.60 12.91 -10.65
C ASP A 42 -1.62 13.22 -12.16
N LYS A 43 -2.61 13.98 -12.62
CA LYS A 43 -2.81 14.24 -14.05
C LYS A 43 -1.76 15.18 -14.65
N GLU A 44 -1.11 16.01 -13.84
CA GLU A 44 -0.06 16.92 -14.31
C GLU A 44 1.20 16.14 -14.68
N THR A 45 1.53 15.12 -13.87
CA THR A 45 2.79 14.37 -13.98
C THR A 45 2.64 12.99 -14.60
N GLY A 46 1.43 12.42 -14.60
CA GLY A 46 1.16 11.02 -14.94
C GLY A 46 1.67 10.01 -13.90
N LYS A 47 2.19 10.49 -12.76
CA LYS A 47 2.74 9.64 -11.68
C LYS A 47 1.63 9.10 -10.80
N VAL A 48 1.84 7.91 -10.28
CA VAL A 48 0.94 7.34 -9.28
C VAL A 48 1.18 8.03 -7.94
N VAL A 49 0.11 8.43 -7.30
CA VAL A 49 0.13 9.06 -5.97
C VAL A 49 0.55 8.04 -4.92
N SER A 50 1.43 8.46 -4.00
CA SER A 50 2.05 7.57 -3.02
C SER A 50 2.17 8.23 -1.65
N ALA A 51 1.99 7.43 -0.59
CA ALA A 51 2.30 7.84 0.78
C ALA A 51 3.79 8.17 0.99
N LYS A 52 4.66 7.82 0.04
CA LYS A 52 6.07 8.22 0.03
C LYS A 52 6.28 9.69 -0.38
N SER A 53 5.23 10.36 -0.87
CA SER A 53 5.19 11.79 -1.23
C SER A 53 4.36 12.60 -0.25
N VAL A 54 4.60 12.44 1.06
CA VAL A 54 3.80 13.05 2.14
C VAL A 54 3.59 14.56 1.98
N LYS A 55 4.57 15.28 1.41
CA LYS A 55 4.46 16.73 1.16
C LYS A 55 3.48 17.10 0.05
N LEU A 56 3.34 16.25 -0.97
CA LEU A 56 2.46 16.48 -2.11
C LEU A 56 1.02 16.02 -1.82
N PHE A 57 0.89 14.93 -1.05
CA PHE A 57 -0.38 14.31 -0.72
C PHE A 57 -0.48 14.10 0.79
N PRO A 58 -0.67 15.19 1.57
CA PRO A 58 -0.90 15.08 2.99
C PRO A 58 -2.17 14.25 3.26
N ASP A 59 -2.24 13.64 4.43
CA ASP A 59 -3.40 12.88 4.90
C ASP A 59 -3.85 11.68 4.04
N LEU A 60 -3.08 11.31 3.01
CA LEU A 60 -3.36 10.16 2.15
C LEU A 60 -3.52 8.85 2.94
N LEU A 61 -2.70 8.67 3.98
CA LEU A 61 -2.76 7.52 4.91
C LEU A 61 -3.94 7.61 5.90
N MET A 62 -4.68 8.72 5.92
CA MET A 62 -5.85 8.94 6.78
C MET A 62 -7.17 8.74 6.02
N CYS A 63 -7.14 8.72 4.69
CA CYS A 63 -8.26 8.28 3.87
C CYS A 63 -8.43 6.76 3.96
N SER A 64 -9.66 6.25 3.87
CA SER A 64 -9.97 4.82 3.91
C SER A 64 -10.85 4.40 2.73
N ALA A 65 -10.76 3.13 2.34
CA ALA A 65 -11.67 2.53 1.37
C ALA A 65 -12.01 1.08 1.75
N PHE A 66 -13.24 0.68 1.43
CA PHE A 66 -13.71 -0.70 1.57
C PHE A 66 -14.68 -1.03 0.42
N TYR A 67 -14.85 -2.31 0.10
CA TYR A 67 -15.75 -2.74 -0.96
C TYR A 67 -17.21 -2.80 -0.47
N LEU A 68 -18.15 -2.29 -1.28
CA LEU A 68 -19.58 -2.40 -0.98
C LEU A 68 -20.15 -3.80 -1.30
N LYS A 69 -19.48 -4.52 -2.20
CA LYS A 69 -19.74 -5.91 -2.58
C LYS A 69 -18.40 -6.63 -2.59
N GLU A 70 -18.33 -7.82 -2.01
CA GLU A 70 -17.08 -8.60 -2.07
C GLU A 70 -16.64 -8.84 -3.53
N PRO A 71 -15.37 -8.57 -3.86
CA PRO A 71 -14.80 -8.90 -5.16
C PRO A 71 -14.88 -10.41 -5.48
N SER A 72 -14.93 -10.73 -6.76
CA SER A 72 -14.91 -12.11 -7.27
C SER A 72 -13.97 -12.22 -8.47
N TRP A 73 -13.32 -13.37 -8.64
CA TRP A 73 -12.46 -13.64 -9.80
C TRP A 73 -13.18 -13.65 -11.15
N SER A 74 -14.50 -13.85 -11.16
CA SER A 74 -15.30 -13.95 -12.39
C SER A 74 -15.98 -12.66 -12.80
N GLU A 75 -15.85 -11.60 -12.02
CA GLU A 75 -16.52 -10.32 -12.24
C GLU A 75 -15.50 -9.17 -12.29
N GLU A 76 -15.93 -8.02 -12.79
CA GLU A 76 -15.14 -6.79 -12.66
C GLU A 76 -15.01 -6.39 -11.18
N ILE A 77 -13.92 -5.69 -10.87
CA ILE A 77 -13.69 -5.18 -9.51
C ILE A 77 -14.85 -4.23 -9.13
N PRO A 78 -15.57 -4.50 -8.03
CA PRO A 78 -16.72 -3.70 -7.62
C PRO A 78 -16.30 -2.32 -7.11
N SER A 79 -17.25 -1.38 -7.08
CA SER A 79 -16.99 -0.06 -6.53
C SER A 79 -16.67 -0.11 -5.03
N VAL A 80 -15.82 0.83 -4.60
CA VAL A 80 -15.43 1.02 -3.21
C VAL A 80 -16.09 2.26 -2.65
N GLN A 81 -16.47 2.21 -1.38
CA GLN A 81 -16.81 3.41 -0.62
C GLN A 81 -15.53 4.01 -0.05
N ILE A 82 -15.29 5.27 -0.39
CA ILE A 82 -14.12 6.04 0.02
C ILE A 82 -14.57 7.00 1.12
N THR A 83 -13.76 7.13 2.18
CA THR A 83 -13.89 8.21 3.16
C THR A 83 -12.56 8.97 3.24
N LEU A 84 -12.62 10.27 3.00
CA LEU A 84 -11.45 11.16 3.02
C LEU A 84 -11.18 11.63 4.46
N ALA A 85 -9.97 12.14 4.71
CA ALA A 85 -9.56 12.53 6.06
C ALA A 85 -10.39 13.68 6.66
N ASN A 86 -11.07 14.48 5.82
CA ASN A 86 -12.01 15.52 6.24
C ASN A 86 -13.43 14.99 6.53
N GLY A 87 -13.66 13.68 6.40
CA GLY A 87 -14.96 13.03 6.63
C GLY A 87 -15.87 12.98 5.40
N THR A 88 -15.48 13.53 4.24
CA THR A 88 -16.24 13.38 3.00
C THR A 88 -16.26 11.91 2.57
N SER A 89 -17.45 11.38 2.29
CA SER A 89 -17.62 10.03 1.75
C SER A 89 -18.15 10.06 0.32
N VAL A 90 -17.60 9.21 -0.55
CA VAL A 90 -17.96 9.12 -1.97
C VAL A 90 -17.72 7.69 -2.47
N ASN A 91 -18.54 7.21 -3.40
CA ASN A 91 -18.30 5.93 -4.06
C ASN A 91 -17.40 6.12 -5.29
N SER A 92 -16.57 5.12 -5.59
CA SER A 92 -15.64 5.18 -6.73
C SER A 92 -16.32 5.23 -8.10
N ASP A 93 -17.61 4.88 -8.19
CA ASP A 93 -18.43 4.95 -9.41
C ASP A 93 -19.20 6.28 -9.55
N SER A 94 -19.02 7.20 -8.61
CA SER A 94 -19.57 8.55 -8.71
C SER A 94 -18.99 9.29 -9.91
N LYS A 95 -19.84 10.01 -10.66
CA LYS A 95 -19.40 10.83 -11.80
C LYS A 95 -18.45 11.96 -11.40
N ASP A 96 -18.52 12.39 -10.14
CA ASP A 96 -17.76 13.51 -9.60
C ASP A 96 -16.54 13.05 -8.78
N ILE A 97 -16.20 11.75 -8.81
CA ILE A 97 -15.16 11.16 -7.95
C ILE A 97 -13.80 11.86 -8.11
N ASP A 98 -13.36 12.08 -9.35
CA ASP A 98 -12.08 12.73 -9.64
C ASP A 98 -12.06 14.19 -9.16
N GLN A 99 -13.18 14.90 -9.28
CA GLN A 99 -13.29 16.28 -8.81
C GLN A 99 -13.22 16.33 -7.27
N ILE A 100 -13.96 15.46 -6.59
CA ILE A 100 -13.97 15.39 -5.12
C ILE A 100 -12.58 15.05 -4.57
N LEU A 101 -11.88 14.10 -5.19
CA LEU A 101 -10.51 13.74 -4.82
C LEU A 101 -9.55 14.89 -5.09
N SER A 102 -9.66 15.55 -6.25
CA SER A 102 -8.81 16.67 -6.62
C SER A 102 -8.99 17.87 -5.68
N ASP A 103 -10.22 18.20 -5.33
CA ASP A 103 -10.54 19.27 -4.39
C ASP A 103 -9.95 18.99 -2.99
N PHE A 104 -9.99 17.73 -2.55
CA PHE A 104 -9.43 17.34 -1.26
C PHE A 104 -7.90 17.42 -1.23
N PHE A 105 -7.22 16.89 -2.26
CA PHE A 105 -5.76 16.91 -2.30
C PHE A 105 -5.17 18.23 -2.79
N GLY A 106 -5.99 19.15 -3.33
CA GLY A 106 -5.54 20.40 -3.93
C GLY A 106 -4.67 20.20 -5.18
N ARG A 107 -4.80 19.05 -5.84
CA ARG A 107 -4.04 18.64 -7.04
C ARG A 107 -4.96 17.87 -7.98
N ASP A 108 -4.81 18.05 -9.29
CA ASP A 108 -5.62 17.32 -10.26
C ASP A 108 -5.23 15.84 -10.28
N VAL A 109 -6.13 14.99 -9.77
CA VAL A 109 -5.94 13.54 -9.69
C VAL A 109 -7.09 12.79 -10.34
N THR A 110 -6.83 11.57 -10.79
CA THR A 110 -7.86 10.62 -11.23
C THR A 110 -7.74 9.30 -10.49
N LEU A 111 -8.87 8.67 -10.20
CA LEU A 111 -8.93 7.32 -9.66
C LEU A 111 -8.81 6.31 -10.81
N ALA A 112 -7.74 5.51 -10.82
CA ALA A 112 -7.45 4.54 -11.85
C ALA A 112 -7.48 3.11 -11.34
N THR A 113 -7.81 2.16 -12.21
CA THR A 113 -7.81 0.71 -11.97
C THR A 113 -6.66 -0.03 -12.66
N VAL A 114 -5.88 0.67 -13.49
CA VAL A 114 -4.75 0.10 -14.23
C VAL A 114 -3.56 1.03 -14.07
N ALA A 115 -2.44 0.49 -13.61
CA ALA A 115 -1.19 1.23 -13.50
C ALA A 115 -0.64 1.62 -14.89
N PRO A 116 -0.07 2.84 -15.03
CA PRO A 116 0.57 3.23 -16.28
C PRO A 116 1.78 2.32 -16.57
N GLU A 117 2.12 2.12 -17.85
CA GLU A 117 3.26 1.28 -18.25
C GLU A 117 4.57 1.73 -17.62
N ASN A 118 4.75 3.05 -17.47
CA ASN A 118 5.85 3.65 -16.72
C ASN A 118 5.40 4.00 -15.30
N PHE A 119 4.97 3.00 -14.53
CA PHE A 119 4.56 3.19 -13.13
C PHE A 119 5.71 3.75 -12.29
N THR A 120 5.63 5.05 -12.08
CA THR A 120 6.53 5.82 -11.21
C THR A 120 5.74 6.53 -10.13
N ILE A 121 6.44 6.80 -9.04
CA ILE A 121 5.99 7.65 -7.94
C ILE A 121 7.06 8.70 -7.67
N ASP A 122 6.68 9.77 -7.00
CA ASP A 122 7.65 10.56 -6.24
C ASP A 122 7.91 9.87 -4.89
N GLN A 123 9.14 9.94 -4.41
CA GLN A 123 9.54 9.46 -3.10
C GLN A 123 10.38 10.54 -2.43
N TYR A 124 9.95 10.96 -1.23
CA TYR A 124 10.70 11.92 -0.43
C TYR A 124 11.78 11.23 0.40
N HIS A 125 13.01 11.72 0.28
CA HIS A 125 14.18 11.24 1.01
C HIS A 125 14.52 12.24 2.13
N PRO A 126 14.18 11.94 3.40
CA PRO A 126 14.52 12.81 4.52
C PRO A 126 16.03 12.80 4.76
N ASP A 127 16.57 13.92 5.26
CA ASP A 127 17.97 13.99 5.71
C ASP A 127 18.15 13.27 7.05
N LEU A 128 18.25 11.94 6.97
CA LEU A 128 18.50 11.04 8.10
C LEU A 128 19.73 10.19 7.80
N ALA A 129 20.64 10.11 8.78
CA ALA A 129 21.84 9.30 8.67
C ALA A 129 21.49 7.82 8.41
N ASN A 130 22.21 7.18 7.48
CA ASN A 130 22.11 5.77 7.09
C ASN A 130 20.85 5.33 6.32
N LEU A 131 19.96 6.24 5.94
CA LEU A 131 18.77 5.90 5.15
C LEU A 131 18.99 6.00 3.62
N ASP A 132 19.96 6.79 3.14
CA ASP A 132 20.26 6.90 1.71
C ASP A 132 21.78 6.92 1.41
N PRO A 133 22.32 5.87 0.77
CA PRO A 133 23.72 5.82 0.31
C PRO A 133 24.05 6.79 -0.84
N ALA A 134 23.05 7.21 -1.63
CA ALA A 134 23.24 8.00 -2.86
C ALA A 134 23.30 9.52 -2.62
N GLY A 135 23.24 9.97 -1.37
CA GLY A 135 23.41 11.39 -1.01
C GLY A 135 22.16 12.26 -1.22
N ASN A 136 21.01 11.69 -1.54
CA ASN A 136 19.75 12.43 -1.63
C ASN A 136 19.29 12.83 -0.23
N ARG A 137 19.34 14.13 0.08
CA ARG A 137 18.98 14.67 1.40
C ARG A 137 17.94 15.78 1.26
N ASN A 138 16.78 15.58 1.86
CA ASN A 138 15.63 16.48 1.80
C ASN A 138 15.15 16.78 0.37
N ILE A 139 15.25 15.80 -0.53
CA ILE A 139 14.76 15.92 -1.91
C ILE A 139 13.71 14.85 -2.21
N SER A 140 12.91 15.10 -3.25
CA SER A 140 12.02 14.09 -3.82
C SER A 140 12.67 13.54 -5.09
N ILE A 141 12.73 12.23 -5.22
CA ILE A 141 13.21 11.56 -6.43
C ILE A 141 12.08 10.76 -7.08
N GLU A 142 12.16 10.61 -8.39
CA GLU A 142 11.29 9.70 -9.10
C GLU A 142 11.76 8.25 -8.89
N GLN A 143 10.83 7.38 -8.54
CA GLN A 143 11.09 5.96 -8.29
C GLN A 143 10.15 5.11 -9.15
N LYS A 144 10.72 4.21 -9.97
CA LYS A 144 9.96 3.19 -10.68
C LYS A 144 9.52 2.09 -9.70
N LEU A 145 8.28 1.61 -9.86
CA LEU A 145 7.67 0.54 -9.09
C LEU A 145 6.92 -0.43 -10.01
N GLY A 146 6.40 -1.52 -9.44
CA GLY A 146 5.62 -2.51 -10.16
C GLY A 146 6.39 -3.11 -11.34
N SER A 147 5.68 -3.49 -12.40
CA SER A 147 6.29 -4.05 -13.61
C SER A 147 7.33 -3.14 -14.27
N ALA A 148 7.21 -1.81 -14.11
CA ALA A 148 8.15 -0.84 -14.66
C ALA A 148 9.54 -0.93 -14.02
N LEU A 149 9.61 -1.22 -12.71
CA LEU A 149 10.87 -1.42 -11.98
C LEU A 149 11.62 -2.65 -12.51
N PHE A 150 10.94 -3.79 -12.61
CA PHE A 150 11.56 -5.04 -13.07
C PHE A 150 12.03 -4.95 -14.53
N LYS A 151 11.24 -4.27 -15.38
CA LYS A 151 11.65 -3.96 -16.76
C LYS A 151 12.94 -3.14 -16.81
N ASP A 152 13.08 -2.13 -15.95
CA ASP A 152 14.27 -1.29 -15.86
C ASP A 152 15.50 -2.08 -15.38
N MET A 153 15.29 -3.04 -14.47
CA MET A 153 16.30 -3.97 -13.99
C MET A 153 16.64 -5.09 -15.00
N GLY A 154 15.88 -5.23 -16.10
CA GLY A 154 16.09 -6.27 -17.10
C GLY A 154 15.72 -7.69 -16.64
N VAL A 155 14.79 -7.81 -15.68
CA VAL A 155 14.31 -9.11 -15.14
C VAL A 155 12.80 -9.25 -15.29
N ASP A 156 12.31 -10.49 -15.23
CA ASP A 156 10.86 -10.76 -15.27
C ASP A 156 10.18 -10.21 -14.02
N SER A 157 9.01 -9.57 -14.22
CA SER A 157 8.22 -9.09 -13.10
C SER A 157 7.38 -10.22 -12.51
N PRO A 158 7.38 -10.40 -11.17
CA PRO A 158 6.42 -11.28 -10.51
C PRO A 158 5.01 -10.66 -10.44
N LEU A 159 4.86 -9.39 -10.81
CA LEU A 159 3.60 -8.65 -10.75
C LEU A 159 2.99 -8.57 -12.16
N PRO A 160 1.66 -8.73 -12.29
CA PRO A 160 1.02 -8.61 -13.59
C PRO A 160 1.11 -7.15 -14.09
N PRO A 161 1.22 -6.94 -15.42
CA PRO A 161 1.12 -5.62 -16.02
C PRO A 161 -0.15 -4.91 -15.57
N GLY A 162 -0.05 -3.61 -15.27
CA GLY A 162 -1.19 -2.82 -14.79
C GLY A 162 -1.47 -2.93 -13.28
N SER A 163 -0.72 -3.75 -12.53
CA SER A 163 -0.82 -3.80 -11.07
C SER A 163 -0.24 -2.56 -10.39
N PHE A 164 -0.91 -2.08 -9.34
CA PHE A 164 -0.41 -1.00 -8.47
C PHE A 164 0.47 -1.49 -7.30
N MET A 165 0.79 -2.78 -7.25
CA MET A 165 1.73 -3.34 -6.26
C MET A 165 3.15 -2.81 -6.47
N ASP A 166 3.89 -2.61 -5.37
CA ASP A 166 5.24 -2.03 -5.43
C ASP A 166 6.28 -3.03 -5.96
N VAL A 167 6.38 -4.19 -5.32
CA VAL A 167 7.42 -5.21 -5.57
C VAL A 167 6.88 -6.62 -5.35
N PHE A 168 6.12 -6.83 -4.26
CA PHE A 168 5.56 -8.14 -3.88
C PHE A 168 4.03 -8.07 -3.79
N PRO A 169 3.33 -9.18 -4.11
CA PRO A 169 1.88 -9.21 -4.18
C PRO A 169 1.19 -9.34 -2.81
N VAL A 170 1.91 -9.80 -1.79
CA VAL A 170 1.42 -9.96 -0.40
C VAL A 170 2.50 -9.52 0.57
N SER A 171 2.09 -8.89 1.66
CA SER A 171 2.96 -8.43 2.73
C SER A 171 2.53 -8.99 4.08
N LEU A 172 3.50 -9.35 4.91
CA LEU A 172 3.28 -9.97 6.22
C LEU A 172 4.21 -9.35 7.26
N MET A 173 3.72 -9.28 8.49
CA MET A 173 4.50 -8.91 9.67
C MET A 173 4.02 -9.71 10.88
N THR A 174 4.89 -9.94 11.85
CA THR A 174 4.52 -10.56 13.12
C THR A 174 4.16 -9.54 14.20
N THR A 175 3.35 -9.95 15.17
CA THR A 175 3.13 -9.14 16.39
C THR A 175 4.42 -8.99 17.19
N SER A 176 5.32 -9.98 17.17
CA SER A 176 6.60 -9.91 17.88
C SER A 176 7.55 -8.85 17.30
N THR A 177 7.50 -8.62 15.99
CA THR A 177 8.21 -7.48 15.36
C THR A 177 7.70 -6.16 15.91
N LEU A 178 6.38 -5.99 16.01
CA LEU A 178 5.79 -4.74 16.50
C LEU A 178 6.14 -4.48 17.97
N GLU A 179 6.02 -5.50 18.81
CA GLU A 179 6.39 -5.46 20.23
C GLU A 179 7.87 -5.11 20.40
N TYR A 180 8.75 -5.77 19.65
CA TYR A 180 10.19 -5.52 19.72
C TYR A 180 10.58 -4.12 19.21
N MET A 181 9.92 -3.60 18.17
CA MET A 181 10.10 -2.22 17.75
C MET A 181 9.72 -1.23 18.86
N HIS A 182 8.61 -1.48 19.57
CA HIS A 182 8.19 -0.66 20.69
C HIS A 182 9.17 -0.74 21.88
N GLU A 183 9.74 -1.91 22.19
CA GLU A 183 10.80 -2.04 23.19
C GLU A 183 12.04 -1.22 22.83
N LEU A 184 12.45 -1.23 21.55
CA LEU A 184 13.61 -0.49 21.07
C LEU A 184 13.40 1.03 21.07
N ARG A 185 12.17 1.50 20.86
CA ARG A 185 11.79 2.93 20.80
C ARG A 185 10.41 3.18 21.45
N PRO A 186 10.32 3.14 22.79
CA PRO A 186 9.05 3.26 23.50
C PRO A 186 8.31 4.58 23.27
N GLU A 187 9.03 5.63 22.91
CA GLU A 187 8.49 6.95 22.58
C GLU A 187 7.82 7.03 21.20
N THR A 188 8.03 6.03 20.34
CA THR A 188 7.46 5.99 18.99
C THR A 188 6.16 5.20 18.96
N ASN A 189 5.12 5.79 18.35
CA ASN A 189 3.87 5.10 18.09
C ASN A 189 3.97 4.24 16.83
N PHE A 190 4.26 2.96 17.01
CA PHE A 190 4.20 1.96 15.94
C PHE A 190 2.76 1.43 15.78
N ASP A 191 1.93 2.22 15.10
CA ASP A 191 0.58 1.76 14.75
C ASP A 191 0.65 0.76 13.59
N ILE A 192 0.22 -0.48 13.82
CA ILE A 192 0.24 -1.57 12.82
C ILE A 192 -0.42 -1.17 11.49
N ARG A 193 -1.42 -0.28 11.54
CA ARG A 193 -2.15 0.19 10.34
C ARG A 193 -1.26 1.02 9.42
N ARG A 194 -0.18 1.63 9.92
CA ARG A 194 0.78 2.41 9.11
C ARG A 194 1.70 1.53 8.28
N PHE A 195 1.94 0.29 8.69
CA PHE A 195 2.76 -0.67 7.95
C PHE A 195 2.00 -1.26 6.74
N ARG A 196 0.65 -1.28 6.82
CA ARG A 196 -0.24 -1.74 5.75
C ARG A 196 0.05 -3.16 5.28
N MET A 197 0.33 -4.02 6.25
CA MET A 197 0.57 -5.45 6.03
C MET A 197 -0.75 -6.15 5.77
N ASN A 198 -0.76 -7.06 4.80
CA ASN A 198 -1.94 -7.86 4.49
C ASN A 198 -2.22 -8.92 5.56
N VAL A 199 -1.16 -9.52 6.10
CA VAL A 199 -1.25 -10.58 7.10
C VAL A 199 -0.47 -10.16 8.33
N VAL A 200 -1.13 -10.17 9.48
CA VAL A 200 -0.45 -10.03 10.78
C VAL A 200 -0.47 -11.40 11.46
N VAL A 201 0.70 -11.90 11.82
CA VAL A 201 0.85 -13.22 12.44
C VAL A 201 1.26 -13.08 13.90
N LYS A 202 0.53 -13.73 14.79
CA LYS A 202 0.94 -13.87 16.17
C LYS A 202 1.85 -15.09 16.33
N THR A 203 2.99 -14.86 16.96
CA THR A 203 4.00 -15.86 17.28
C THR A 203 4.24 -15.92 18.78
N THR A 204 4.90 -16.98 19.24
CA THR A 204 5.33 -17.12 20.64
C THR A 204 6.75 -16.62 20.88
N ASP A 205 7.58 -16.62 19.84
CA ASP A 205 8.95 -16.09 19.86
C ASP A 205 8.95 -14.55 19.80
N SER A 206 10.01 -13.93 20.34
CA SER A 206 10.21 -12.47 20.36
C SER A 206 11.18 -11.99 19.27
N GLY A 207 11.05 -10.73 18.85
CA GLY A 207 11.93 -10.10 17.86
C GLY A 207 11.44 -10.25 16.42
N PHE A 208 12.37 -10.07 15.47
CA PHE A 208 12.09 -10.10 14.03
C PHE A 208 12.06 -11.52 13.45
N VAL A 209 11.18 -12.36 13.99
CA VAL A 209 11.20 -13.82 13.77
C VAL A 209 10.87 -14.23 12.33
N GLU A 210 10.06 -13.43 11.62
CA GLU A 210 9.68 -13.68 10.23
C GLU A 210 10.85 -13.60 9.25
N ASN A 211 11.94 -12.92 9.60
CA ASN A 211 13.15 -12.87 8.75
C ASN A 211 13.76 -14.26 8.57
N GLU A 212 13.59 -15.14 9.55
CA GLU A 212 14.11 -16.51 9.53
C GLU A 212 13.20 -17.48 8.76
N TRP A 213 12.07 -17.04 8.21
CA TRP A 213 11.11 -17.92 7.54
C TRP A 213 11.43 -18.15 6.07
N VAL A 214 12.28 -17.33 5.46
CA VAL A 214 12.64 -17.46 4.04
C VAL A 214 13.21 -18.85 3.76
N GLY A 215 12.60 -19.55 2.81
CA GLY A 215 12.98 -20.91 2.42
C GLY A 215 12.51 -22.02 3.37
N LYS A 216 11.69 -21.71 4.38
CA LYS A 216 11.09 -22.69 5.29
C LYS A 216 9.62 -22.95 4.95
N THR A 217 9.10 -24.08 5.41
CA THR A 217 7.70 -24.53 5.26
C THR A 217 7.09 -24.85 6.62
#